data_AF-A0A2S6VEG2-F1
#
_entry.id   AF-A0A2S6VEG2-F1
#
_cell.length_a   1.000
_cell.length_b   1.000
_cell.length_c   1.000
_cell.angle_alpha   90.00
_cell.angle_beta   90.00
_cell.angle_gamma   90.00
#
_symmetry.space_group_name_H-M   'P 1'
#
loop_
_entity.id
_entity.type
_entity.pdbx_description
1 polymer ?
#
loop_
_entity_poly.entity_id
_entity_poly.type
_entity_poly.pdbx_seq_one_letter_code
_entity_poly.pdbx_strand_id
1 'polypeptide(L)'
;MSLEQDLLQQLKLDYRQIIINYFVSNEASRDRIDKFINKVFEYNLPVPQIIEIHMELIDELSKQLKVEGRSDDILLDYRLTLIDILAHLCEMYRCSRTR
;
A
#
# COMPACT_ATOMS: atom_id res chain seq x y z
N MET A 1 -2.42 -14.31 -18.98
CA MET A 1 -2.72 -13.21 -18.05
C MET A 1 -2.39 -11.93 -18.77
N SER A 2 -3.22 -10.90 -18.67
CA SER A 2 -2.94 -9.60 -19.30
C SER A 2 -1.92 -8.82 -18.45
N LEU A 3 -1.11 -7.97 -19.08
CA LEU A 3 -0.06 -7.18 -18.42
C LEU A 3 -0.57 -6.37 -17.21
N GLU A 4 -1.81 -5.89 -17.27
CA GLU A 4 -2.48 -5.17 -16.19
C GLU A 4 -2.74 -6.04 -14.94
N GLN A 5 -3.07 -7.32 -15.13
CA GLN A 5 -3.30 -8.25 -14.02
C GLN A 5 -1.98 -8.56 -13.30
N ASP A 6 -0.90 -8.75 -14.05
CA ASP A 6 0.42 -9.01 -13.49
C ASP A 6 0.94 -7.79 -12.70
N LEU A 7 0.73 -6.58 -13.24
CA LEU A 7 1.06 -5.33 -12.55
C LEU A 7 0.29 -5.18 -11.23
N LEU A 8 -1.04 -5.38 -11.26
CA LEU A 8 -1.87 -5.26 -10.07
C LEU A 8 -1.47 -6.28 -9.01
N GLN A 9 -1.12 -7.50 -9.40
CA GLN A 9 -0.65 -8.53 -8.48
C GLN A 9 0.70 -8.14 -7.84
N GLN A 10 1.63 -7.60 -8.61
CA GLN A 10 2.90 -7.09 -8.07
C GLN A 10 2.67 -5.94 -7.09
N LEU A 11 1.78 -4.99 -7.40
CA LEU A 11 1.44 -3.88 -6.52
C LEU A 11 0.81 -4.36 -5.21
N LYS A 12 -0.06 -5.38 -5.24
CA LYS A 12 -0.61 -6.02 -4.04
C LYS A 12 0.50 -6.64 -3.17
N LEU A 13 1.45 -7.33 -3.80
CA LEU A 13 2.59 -7.93 -3.08
C LEU A 13 3.49 -6.86 -2.44
N ASP A 14 3.80 -5.80 -3.18
CA ASP A 14 4.59 -4.67 -2.67
C ASP A 14 3.87 -3.98 -1.50
N TYR A 15 2.57 -3.69 -1.64
CA TYR A 15 1.76 -3.07 -0.60
C TYR A 15 1.68 -3.93 0.66
N ARG A 16 1.53 -5.25 0.50
CA ARG A 16 1.56 -6.20 1.63
C ARG A 16 2.88 -6.12 2.40
N GLN A 17 4.00 -6.01 1.68
CA GLN A 17 5.30 -5.85 2.31
C GLN A 17 5.43 -4.51 3.05
N ILE A 18 4.79 -3.44 2.56
CA ILE A 18 4.75 -2.16 3.27
C ILE A 18 3.97 -2.32 4.59
N ILE A 19 2.75 -2.87 4.55
CA ILE A 19 1.92 -3.10 5.75
C ILE A 19 2.70 -3.87 6.82
N ILE A 20 3.26 -5.03 6.47
CA ILE A 20 3.92 -5.92 7.44
C ILE A 20 5.14 -5.27 8.10
N ASN A 21 5.86 -4.41 7.36
CA ASN A 21 7.10 -3.79 7.83
C ASN A 21 6.90 -2.37 8.37
N TYR A 22 5.69 -1.80 8.28
CA TYR A 22 5.42 -0.39 8.57
C TYR A 22 5.82 0.00 10.01
N PHE A 23 5.44 -0.83 10.99
CA PHE A 23 5.73 -0.58 12.41
C PHE A 23 7.05 -1.20 12.90
N VAL A 24 7.82 -1.88 12.04
CA VAL A 24 9.02 -2.62 12.44
C VAL A 24 10.28 -1.77 12.34
N SER A 25 10.48 -1.03 11.24
CA SER A 25 11.64 -0.15 11.07
C SER A 25 11.37 1.00 10.09
N ASN A 26 11.79 2.21 10.46
CA ASN A 26 11.51 3.43 9.68
C ASN A 26 12.26 3.51 8.34
N GLU A 27 13.50 3.03 8.27
CA GLU A 27 14.32 3.19 7.06
C GLU A 27 13.91 2.22 5.94
N ALA A 28 13.68 0.95 6.28
CA ALA A 28 13.29 -0.07 5.32
C ALA A 28 11.83 0.08 4.85
N SER A 29 10.96 0.64 5.68
CA SER A 29 9.58 0.95 5.29
C SER A 29 9.52 2.13 4.30
N ARG A 30 10.33 3.17 4.52
CA ARG A 30 10.38 4.34 3.64
C ARG A 30 10.83 4.01 2.22
N ASP A 31 11.93 3.28 2.04
CA ASP A 31 12.41 2.86 0.71
C ASP A 31 11.37 2.00 -0.05
N ARG A 32 10.62 1.16 0.68
CA ARG A 32 9.53 0.35 0.09
C ARG A 32 8.36 1.23 -0.33
N ILE A 33 7.98 2.21 0.49
CA ILE A 33 6.95 3.19 0.15
C ILE A 33 7.38 3.96 -1.10
N ASP A 34 8.60 4.51 -1.15
CA ASP A 34 9.09 5.26 -2.30
C ASP A 34 9.07 4.42 -3.59
N LYS A 35 9.51 3.16 -3.54
CA LYS A 35 9.45 2.24 -4.69
C LYS A 35 8.03 1.97 -5.15
N PHE A 36 7.11 1.73 -4.23
CA PHE A 36 5.69 1.51 -4.54
C PHE A 36 5.08 2.75 -5.18
N ILE A 37 5.33 3.93 -4.61
CA ILE A 37 4.83 5.21 -5.06
C ILE A 37 5.33 5.55 -6.48
N ASN A 38 6.62 5.34 -6.74
CA ASN A 38 7.18 5.52 -8.08
C ASN A 38 6.47 4.66 -9.13
N LYS A 39 6.25 3.37 -8.85
CA LYS A 39 5.50 2.48 -9.76
C LYS A 39 4.08 3.00 -10.00
N VAL A 40 3.35 3.30 -8.93
CA VAL A 40 1.97 3.82 -9.01
C VAL A 40 1.89 5.06 -9.89
N PHE A 41 2.86 5.95 -9.80
CA PHE A 41 2.91 7.18 -10.59
C PHE A 41 3.32 6.96 -12.04
N GLU A 42 4.33 6.13 -12.31
CA GLU A 42 4.75 5.78 -13.67
C GLU A 42 3.61 5.14 -14.48
N TYR A 43 2.82 4.27 -13.83
CA TYR A 43 1.67 3.63 -14.45
C TYR A 43 0.37 4.46 -14.34
N ASN A 44 0.43 5.68 -13.79
CA ASN A 44 -0.70 6.59 -13.61
C ASN A 44 -1.93 5.91 -12.98
N LEU A 45 -1.71 5.13 -11.93
CA LEU A 45 -2.78 4.40 -11.26
C LEU A 45 -3.77 5.36 -10.60
N PRO A 46 -5.08 5.17 -10.78
CA PRO A 46 -6.10 5.91 -10.05
C PRO A 46 -5.99 5.67 -8.55
N VAL A 47 -6.11 6.75 -7.76
CA VAL A 47 -6.16 6.67 -6.28
C VAL A 47 -7.19 5.66 -5.75
N PRO A 48 -8.40 5.51 -6.32
CA PRO A 48 -9.34 4.48 -5.90
C PRO A 48 -8.77 3.06 -5.94
N GLN A 49 -7.92 2.72 -6.92
CA GLN A 49 -7.30 1.39 -7.00
C GLN A 49 -6.32 1.14 -5.85
N ILE A 50 -5.63 2.17 -5.36
CA ILE A 50 -4.73 2.05 -4.20
C ILE A 50 -5.55 1.76 -2.93
N ILE A 51 -6.70 2.42 -2.81
CA ILE A 51 -7.64 2.19 -1.71
C ILE A 51 -8.23 0.77 -1.79
N GLU A 52 -8.58 0.30 -2.99
CA GLU A 52 -9.05 -1.07 -3.21
C GLU A 52 -8.00 -2.10 -2.78
N ILE A 53 -6.73 -1.94 -3.20
CA ILE A 53 -5.61 -2.81 -2.79
C ILE A 53 -5.50 -2.84 -1.26
N HIS A 54 -5.58 -1.67 -0.61
CA HIS A 54 -5.54 -1.58 0.85
C HIS A 54 -6.70 -2.36 1.50
N MET A 55 -7.92 -2.11 1.05
CA MET A 55 -9.12 -2.73 1.61
C MET A 55 -9.12 -4.25 1.45
N GLU A 56 -8.71 -4.76 0.28
CA GLU A 56 -8.58 -6.20 0.05
C GLU A 56 -7.55 -6.84 0.97
N LEU A 57 -6.38 -6.20 1.17
CA LEU A 57 -5.35 -6.70 2.07
C LEU A 57 -5.81 -6.69 3.54
N ILE A 58 -6.53 -5.65 3.97
CA ILE A 58 -7.09 -5.60 5.34
C ILE A 58 -8.13 -6.71 5.55
N ASP A 59 -8.99 -6.97 4.56
CA ASP A 59 -9.97 -8.07 4.63
C ASP A 59 -9.26 -9.44 4.68
N GLU A 60 -8.23 -9.66 3.86
CA GLU A 60 -7.40 -10.88 3.92
C GLU A 60 -6.76 -11.08 5.30
N LEU A 61 -6.16 -10.04 5.88
CA LEU A 61 -5.53 -10.11 7.18
C LEU A 61 -6.55 -10.31 8.30
N SER A 62 -7.73 -9.67 8.23
CA SER A 62 -8.82 -9.87 9.19
C SER A 62 -9.30 -11.32 9.20
N LYS A 63 -9.48 -11.91 8.01
CA LYS A 63 -9.83 -13.34 7.88
C LYS A 63 -8.75 -14.23 8.50
N GLN A 64 -7.47 -13.95 8.25
CA GLN A 64 -6.36 -14.72 8.84
C GLN A 64 -6.34 -14.61 10.37
N LEU A 65 -6.46 -13.41 10.93
CA LEU A 65 -6.48 -13.19 12.39
C LEU A 65 -7.66 -13.89 13.06
N LYS A 66 -8.84 -13.87 12.44
CA LYS A 66 -10.03 -14.58 12.95
C LYS A 66 -9.82 -16.09 12.97
N VAL A 67 -9.18 -16.65 11.96
CA VAL A 67 -8.81 -18.09 11.93
C VAL A 67 -7.77 -18.41 13.01
N GLU A 68 -6.84 -17.49 13.30
CA GLU A 68 -5.87 -17.63 14.38
C GLU A 68 -6.44 -17.36 15.79
N GLY A 69 -7.72 -16.95 15.89
CA GLY A 69 -8.36 -16.57 17.16
C GLY A 69 -7.81 -15.27 17.77
N ARG A 70 -7.24 -14.38 16.96
CA ARG A 70 -6.67 -13.10 17.36
C ARG A 70 -7.64 -11.95 17.06
N SER A 71 -7.54 -10.85 17.83
CA SER A 71 -8.27 -9.62 17.53
C SER A 71 -7.72 -8.97 16.25
N ASP A 72 -8.60 -8.40 15.44
CA ASP A 72 -8.27 -7.62 14.25
C ASP A 72 -8.19 -6.10 14.50
N ASP A 73 -8.23 -5.66 15.77
CA ASP A 73 -8.12 -4.24 16.15
C ASP A 73 -6.84 -3.58 15.61
N ILE A 74 -5.73 -4.32 15.56
CA ILE A 74 -4.44 -3.83 15.04
C ILE A 74 -4.52 -3.41 13.56
N LEU A 75 -5.51 -3.91 12.81
CA LEU A 75 -5.69 -3.54 11.41
C LEU A 75 -6.11 -2.09 11.24
N LEU A 76 -6.70 -1.47 12.28
CA LEU A 76 -7.06 -0.05 12.28
C LEU A 76 -5.82 0.85 12.17
N ASP A 77 -4.68 0.41 12.71
CA ASP A 77 -3.44 1.18 12.70
C ASP A 77 -2.86 1.30 11.27
N TYR A 78 -3.13 0.32 10.39
CA TYR A 78 -2.72 0.39 8.98
C TYR A 78 -3.44 1.48 8.18
N ARG A 79 -4.46 2.14 8.74
CA ARG A 79 -4.98 3.40 8.18
C ARG A 79 -3.89 4.46 8.09
N LEU A 80 -2.95 4.48 9.03
CA LEU A 80 -1.78 5.38 8.98
C LEU A 80 -0.92 5.06 7.76
N THR A 81 -0.68 3.78 7.46
CA THR A 81 0.04 3.34 6.27
C THR A 81 -0.61 3.83 4.97
N LEU A 82 -1.94 3.75 4.88
CA LEU A 82 -2.67 4.28 3.71
C LEU A 82 -2.53 5.79 3.59
N ILE A 83 -2.71 6.53 4.69
CA ILE A 83 -2.55 7.99 4.73
C ILE A 83 -1.15 8.39 4.26
N ASP A 84 -0.13 7.67 4.73
CA ASP A 84 1.27 7.94 4.42
C ASP A 84 1.57 7.73 2.92
N ILE A 85 1.10 6.62 2.34
CA ILE A 85 1.19 6.35 0.90
C ILE A 85 0.49 7.44 0.09
N LEU A 86 -0.74 7.81 0.47
CA LEU A 86 -1.49 8.85 -0.24
C LEU A 86 -0.82 10.22 -0.13
N ALA A 87 -0.24 10.55 1.03
CA ALA A 87 0.50 11.79 1.23
C ALA A 87 1.74 11.85 0.34
N HIS A 88 2.54 10.77 0.28
CA HIS A 88 3.71 10.68 -0.61
C HIS A 88 3.32 10.80 -2.09
N LEU A 89 2.24 10.13 -2.51
CA LEU A 89 1.76 10.22 -3.88
C LEU A 89 1.32 11.66 -4.23
N CYS A 90 0.56 12.30 -3.35
CA CYS A 90 0.13 13.69 -3.51
C CYS A 90 1.32 14.64 -3.63
N GLU A 91 2.35 14.45 -2.79
CA GLU A 91 3.56 15.27 -2.81
C GLU A 91 4.32 15.11 -4.12
N MET A 92 4.41 13.88 -4.64
CA MET A 92 5.04 13.61 -5.93
C MET A 92 4.26 14.25 -7.10
N TYR A 93 2.93 14.15 -7.12
CA TYR A 93 2.11 14.86 -8.11
C TYR A 93 2.24 16.39 -8.00
N ARG A 94 2.41 16.93 -6.79
CA ARG A 94 2.63 18.36 -6.57
C ARG A 94 3.98 18.80 -7.14
N CYS A 95 5.03 18.03 -6.88
CA CYS A 95 6.38 18.31 -7.37
C CYS A 95 6.51 18.15 -8.88
N SER A 96 5.84 17.16 -9.48
CA SER A 96 5.91 16.92 -10.93
C SER A 96 5.27 18.03 -11.77
N ARG A 97 4.26 18.72 -11.24
CA ARG A 97 3.62 19.87 -11.91
C ARG A 97 4.40 21.19 -11.78
N THR A 98 5.42 21.21 -10.93
CA THR A 98 6.25 22.40 -10.65
C THR A 98 7.64 22.31 -11.32
N ARG A 99 7.90 21.23 -12.06
CA ARG A 99 9.08 21.03 -12.92
C ARG A 99 8.67 21.07 -14.39
#